data_AF-A0A535SMS4-F1
#
_entry.id   AF-A0A535SMS4-F1
#
_cell.length_a   1.000
_cell.length_b   1.000
_cell.length_c   1.000
_cell.angle_alpha   90.00
_cell.angle_beta   90.00
_cell.angle_gamma   90.00
#
_symmetry.space_group_name_H-M   'P 1'
#
loop_
_entity.id
_entity.type
_entity.pdbx_description
1 polymer ?
#
loop_
_entity_poly.entity_id
_entity_poly.type
_entity_poly.pdbx_seq_one_letter_code
_entity_poly.pdbx_strand_id
1 'polypeptide(L)'
;MSQVVTEMPAIKRREVLAVLQGLPSVSLSPLYDESHATEHTLSISTLVEQCRQEIGAFRRGEASNEAYGLELLRRAIVQGDQDAWRGLVQSFDETVRGWLYGHPHGEAARRLESEETYVALTFERFWQATTQQQVVFKTLGGALAYLRASLNGAILDTLRTYSRPREVALPEPGDAGEPQVEDQADSNEIWEVLQDMLPNKRERRLAYLLYHCGLKPREIVRFCPQEWSDVQEIYRLRRNIVERFLRHADHLRRRLRI
;
A
#
# COMPACT_ATOMS: atom_id res chain seq x y z
N MET A 1 -14.62 1.69 -22.66
CA MET A 1 -14.00 0.35 -22.64
C MET A 1 -12.55 0.50 -23.06
N SER A 2 -11.61 0.43 -22.13
CA SER A 2 -10.19 0.29 -22.43
C SER A 2 -9.57 -0.60 -21.38
N GLN A 3 -9.08 -1.74 -21.87
CA GLN A 3 -8.37 -2.76 -21.13
C GLN A 3 -6.97 -2.22 -20.82
N VAL A 4 -6.79 -1.66 -19.62
CA VAL A 4 -5.50 -1.75 -18.92
C VAL A 4 -5.80 -2.40 -17.59
N VAL A 5 -6.17 -3.67 -17.69
CA VAL A 5 -6.14 -4.57 -16.55
C VAL A 5 -4.65 -4.81 -16.33
N THR A 6 -4.05 -4.05 -15.43
CA THR A 6 -2.67 -4.26 -15.00
C THR A 6 -2.55 -5.69 -14.51
N GLU A 7 -1.96 -6.56 -15.33
CA GLU A 7 -1.50 -7.87 -14.90
C GLU A 7 -0.63 -7.67 -13.66
N MET A 8 -0.70 -8.60 -12.70
CA MET A 8 0.16 -8.55 -11.51
C MET A 8 1.61 -8.30 -11.94
N PRO A 9 2.35 -7.35 -11.32
CA PRO A 9 3.76 -7.15 -11.61
C PRO A 9 4.49 -8.49 -11.47
N ALA A 10 5.21 -8.89 -12.52
CA ALA A 10 5.88 -10.19 -12.61
C ALA A 10 7.07 -10.29 -11.65
N ILE A 11 6.81 -10.40 -10.34
CA ILE A 11 7.83 -10.62 -9.31
C ILE A 11 7.62 -12.02 -8.71
N LYS A 12 8.44 -12.94 -9.22
CA LYS A 12 8.74 -14.32 -8.76
C LYS A 12 7.65 -15.01 -7.91
N ARG A 13 6.68 -15.61 -8.62
CA ARG A 13 5.72 -16.65 -8.17
C ARG A 13 6.30 -17.84 -7.36
N ARG A 14 7.63 -17.98 -7.22
CA ARG A 14 8.28 -19.20 -6.71
C ARG A 14 8.60 -19.21 -5.22
N GLU A 15 8.66 -18.06 -4.54
CA GLU A 15 9.10 -18.03 -3.13
C GLU A 15 7.94 -18.11 -2.12
N VAL A 16 6.74 -17.66 -2.48
CA VAL A 16 5.55 -17.66 -1.58
C VAL A 16 4.96 -19.07 -1.39
N LEU A 17 5.05 -19.93 -2.41
CA LEU A 17 4.53 -21.30 -2.38
C LEU A 17 5.34 -22.26 -1.49
N ALA A 18 6.64 -22.00 -1.28
CA ALA A 18 7.51 -22.90 -0.51
C ALA A 18 7.34 -22.76 1.02
N VAL A 19 6.87 -21.60 1.50
CA VAL A 19 6.77 -21.32 2.96
C VAL A 19 5.47 -21.88 3.56
N LEU A 20 4.41 -22.07 2.76
CA LEU A 20 3.11 -22.56 3.24
C LEU A 20 3.03 -24.09 3.41
N GLN A 21 4.01 -24.85 2.91
CA GLN A 21 4.01 -26.32 2.99
C GLN A 21 4.57 -26.89 4.31
N GLY A 22 4.95 -26.04 5.27
CA GLY A 22 5.69 -26.45 6.48
C GLY A 22 4.98 -26.31 7.83
N LEU A 23 3.69 -25.96 7.91
CA LEU A 23 3.00 -25.82 9.20
C LEU A 23 2.17 -27.06 9.57
N PRO A 24 2.21 -27.51 10.85
CA PRO A 24 1.49 -28.70 11.28
C PRO A 24 -0.03 -28.44 11.34
N SER A 25 -0.81 -29.42 10.85
CA SER A 25 -2.26 -29.43 10.89
C SER A 25 -2.77 -29.41 12.34
N VAL A 26 -3.29 -28.25 12.77
CA VAL A 26 -4.03 -28.15 14.04
C VAL A 26 -5.49 -28.45 13.76
N SER A 27 -5.96 -29.56 14.35
CA SER A 27 -7.37 -29.95 14.38
C SER A 27 -8.18 -28.93 15.16
N LEU A 28 -9.20 -28.35 14.54
CA LEU A 28 -10.18 -27.48 15.19
C LEU A 28 -11.52 -28.21 15.26
N SER A 29 -11.96 -28.53 16.48
CA SER A 29 -13.34 -28.92 16.77
C SER A 29 -14.27 -27.70 16.73
N PRO A 30 -15.57 -27.91 16.45
CA PRO A 30 -16.44 -26.88 15.88
C PRO A 30 -17.29 -26.21 16.96
N LEU A 31 -17.06 -24.92 17.19
CA LEU A 31 -17.94 -24.05 17.97
C LEU A 31 -17.69 -22.58 17.58
N TYR A 32 -17.68 -22.28 16.28
CA TYR A 32 -17.64 -20.90 15.78
C TYR A 32 -18.49 -20.76 14.52
N ASP A 33 -19.65 -20.14 14.73
CA ASP A 33 -20.46 -19.33 13.81
C ASP A 33 -20.46 -19.71 12.32
N GLU A 34 -21.56 -20.36 11.90
CA GLU A 34 -21.87 -20.79 10.53
C GLU A 34 -21.85 -19.66 9.48
N SER A 35 -21.79 -18.39 9.88
CA SER A 35 -21.84 -17.24 8.96
C SER A 35 -20.55 -17.06 8.13
N HIS A 36 -19.38 -17.37 8.67
CA HIS A 36 -18.09 -17.22 7.96
C HIS A 36 -17.78 -18.35 6.95
N ALA A 37 -18.44 -19.50 7.07
CA ALA A 37 -18.19 -20.65 6.20
C ALA A 37 -18.68 -20.42 4.76
N THR A 38 -19.68 -19.56 4.56
CA THR A 38 -20.29 -19.31 3.25
C THR A 38 -19.44 -18.37 2.37
N GLU A 39 -18.64 -17.50 2.99
CA GLU A 39 -17.83 -16.47 2.31
C GLU A 39 -16.69 -17.08 1.46
N HIS A 40 -16.13 -18.21 1.93
CA HIS A 40 -15.04 -18.91 1.24
C HIS A 40 -15.46 -19.62 -0.06
N THR A 41 -16.76 -19.83 -0.28
CA THR A 41 -17.28 -20.58 -1.44
C THR A 41 -17.90 -19.65 -2.50
N LEU A 42 -17.99 -18.34 -2.21
CA LEU A 42 -18.58 -17.37 -3.13
C LEU A 42 -17.72 -17.16 -4.39
N SER A 43 -18.38 -16.93 -5.52
CA SER A 43 -17.73 -16.55 -6.77
C SER A 43 -17.08 -15.17 -6.63
N ILE A 44 -15.99 -14.95 -7.36
CA ILE A 44 -15.27 -13.66 -7.37
C ILE A 44 -16.20 -12.52 -7.83
N SER A 45 -17.08 -12.77 -8.80
CA SER A 45 -18.07 -11.79 -9.25
C SER A 45 -19.03 -11.35 -8.13
N THR A 46 -19.46 -12.28 -7.29
CA THR A 46 -20.34 -11.98 -6.14
C THR A 46 -19.57 -11.20 -5.08
N LEU A 47 -18.32 -11.59 -4.79
CA LEU A 47 -17.47 -10.85 -3.85
C LEU A 47 -17.21 -9.41 -4.30
N VAL A 48 -16.99 -9.18 -5.60
CA VAL A 48 -16.80 -7.84 -6.16
C VAL A 48 -18.04 -6.98 -5.99
N GLU A 49 -19.21 -7.51 -6.32
CA GLU A 49 -20.47 -6.77 -6.21
C GLU A 49 -20.78 -6.40 -4.75
N GLN A 50 -20.63 -7.35 -3.83
CA GLN A 50 -20.85 -7.08 -2.41
C GLN A 50 -19.81 -6.10 -1.85
N CYS A 51 -18.53 -6.26 -2.20
CA CYS A 51 -17.46 -5.34 -1.81
C CYS A 51 -17.75 -3.90 -2.25
N ARG A 52 -18.32 -3.67 -3.44
CA ARG A 52 -18.74 -2.32 -3.85
C ARG A 52 -19.83 -1.72 -2.98
N GLN A 53 -20.79 -2.54 -2.56
CA GLN A 53 -21.84 -2.11 -1.66
C GLN A 53 -21.26 -1.77 -0.27
N GLU A 54 -20.32 -2.56 0.22
CA GLU A 54 -19.59 -2.30 1.47
C GLU A 54 -18.81 -0.98 1.42
N ILE A 55 -18.08 -0.73 0.33
CA ILE A 55 -17.34 0.53 0.10
C ILE A 55 -18.31 1.71 0.05
N GLY A 56 -19.46 1.56 -0.61
CA GLY A 56 -20.52 2.56 -0.65
C GLY A 56 -21.04 2.90 0.74
N ALA A 57 -21.36 1.89 1.55
CA ALA A 57 -21.82 2.05 2.93
C ALA A 57 -20.75 2.70 3.81
N PHE A 58 -19.49 2.27 3.68
CA PHE A 58 -18.35 2.86 4.39
C PHE A 58 -18.18 4.35 4.07
N ARG A 59 -18.32 4.75 2.80
CA ARG A 59 -18.27 6.17 2.39
C ARG A 59 -19.40 7.00 3.02
N ARG A 60 -20.58 6.40 3.24
CA ARG A 60 -21.73 7.05 3.90
C ARG A 60 -21.65 7.03 5.43
N GLY A 61 -20.68 6.33 6.01
CA GLY A 61 -20.54 6.17 7.46
C GLY A 61 -21.54 5.18 8.07
N GLU A 62 -22.13 4.31 7.25
CA GLU A 62 -23.05 3.27 7.67
C GLU A 62 -22.28 2.05 8.19
N ALA A 63 -22.91 1.27 9.10
CA ALA A 63 -22.37 -0.02 9.51
C ALA A 63 -22.43 -0.98 8.32
N SER A 64 -21.26 -1.39 7.84
CA SER A 64 -21.12 -2.38 6.77
C SER A 64 -20.55 -3.65 7.35
N ASN A 65 -21.00 -4.80 6.86
CA ASN A 65 -20.17 -6.00 6.91
C ASN A 65 -18.89 -5.69 6.11
N GLU A 66 -17.71 -6.02 6.61
CA GLU A 66 -16.43 -5.80 5.90
C GLU A 66 -15.89 -7.11 5.32
N ALA A 67 -16.64 -8.21 5.48
CA ALA A 67 -16.17 -9.55 5.22
C ALA A 67 -15.95 -9.83 3.74
N TYR A 68 -16.75 -9.28 2.83
CA TYR A 68 -16.59 -9.53 1.39
C TYR A 68 -15.36 -8.83 0.83
N GLY A 69 -15.12 -7.57 1.23
CA GLY A 69 -13.91 -6.84 0.90
C GLY A 69 -12.65 -7.50 1.47
N LEU A 70 -12.72 -8.00 2.71
CA LEU A 70 -11.61 -8.73 3.34
C LEU A 70 -11.31 -10.07 2.66
N GLU A 71 -12.33 -10.84 2.28
CA GLU A 71 -12.14 -12.09 1.56
C GLU A 71 -11.56 -11.84 0.16
N LEU A 72 -12.02 -10.79 -0.54
CA LEU A 72 -11.46 -10.40 -1.84
C LEU A 72 -9.99 -9.99 -1.72
N LEU A 73 -9.63 -9.20 -0.70
CA LEU A 73 -8.24 -8.87 -0.36
C LEU A 73 -7.42 -10.12 -0.07
N ARG A 74 -7.95 -11.06 0.72
CA ARG A 74 -7.26 -12.30 1.07
C ARG A 74 -6.98 -13.16 -0.16
N ARG A 75 -7.96 -13.35 -1.04
CA ARG A 75 -7.76 -14.11 -2.29
C ARG A 75 -6.75 -13.42 -3.21
N ALA A 76 -6.85 -12.11 -3.36
CA ALA A 76 -5.94 -11.36 -4.20
C ALA A 76 -4.49 -11.39 -3.68
N ILE A 77 -4.28 -11.07 -2.40
CA ILE A 77 -2.94 -10.88 -1.80
C ILE A 77 -2.32 -12.19 -1.32
N VAL A 78 -3.07 -13.01 -0.58
CA VAL A 78 -2.53 -14.21 0.06
C VAL A 78 -2.51 -15.40 -0.91
N GLN A 79 -3.54 -15.55 -1.73
CA GLN A 79 -3.62 -16.68 -2.68
C GLN A 79 -3.06 -16.34 -4.07
N GLY A 80 -2.79 -15.06 -4.34
CA GLY A 80 -2.31 -14.61 -5.65
C GLY A 80 -3.34 -14.81 -6.77
N ASP A 81 -4.63 -14.81 -6.43
CA ASP A 81 -5.71 -14.96 -7.39
C ASP A 81 -5.83 -13.69 -8.24
N GLN A 82 -5.55 -13.84 -9.55
CA GLN A 82 -5.58 -12.73 -10.50
C GLN A 82 -6.98 -12.17 -10.70
N ASP A 83 -8.01 -13.00 -10.68
CA ASP A 83 -9.39 -12.56 -10.87
C ASP A 83 -9.87 -11.77 -9.65
N ALA A 84 -9.46 -12.20 -8.46
CA ALA A 84 -9.69 -11.47 -7.23
C ALA A 84 -8.95 -10.11 -7.24
N TRP A 85 -7.71 -10.07 -7.73
CA TRP A 85 -6.97 -8.82 -7.88
C TRP A 85 -7.63 -7.85 -8.86
N ARG A 86 -8.07 -8.34 -10.03
CA ARG A 86 -8.83 -7.54 -11.00
C ARG A 86 -10.11 -6.98 -10.38
N GLY A 87 -10.84 -7.83 -9.66
CA GLY A 87 -12.03 -7.45 -8.92
C GLY A 87 -11.76 -6.36 -7.88
N LEU A 88 -10.65 -6.49 -7.15
CA LEU A 88 -10.22 -5.52 -6.15
C LEU A 88 -9.92 -4.16 -6.80
N VAL A 89 -9.09 -4.12 -7.84
CA VAL A 89 -8.81 -2.87 -8.58
C VAL A 89 -10.11 -2.23 -9.06
N GLN A 90 -11.01 -3.02 -9.65
CA GLN A 90 -12.30 -2.53 -10.15
C GLN A 90 -13.25 -2.03 -9.06
N SER A 91 -13.14 -2.52 -7.82
CA SER A 91 -13.97 -2.07 -6.70
C SER A 91 -13.44 -0.78 -6.06
N PHE A 92 -12.12 -0.58 -6.05
CA PHE A 92 -11.50 0.58 -5.38
C PHE A 92 -11.02 1.68 -6.33
N ASP A 93 -10.99 1.48 -7.66
CA ASP A 93 -10.55 2.48 -8.65
C ASP A 93 -11.21 3.86 -8.45
N GLU A 94 -12.53 3.91 -8.40
CA GLU A 94 -13.27 5.15 -8.19
C GLU A 94 -12.94 5.79 -6.83
N THR A 95 -12.63 4.98 -5.82
CA THR A 95 -12.23 5.46 -4.49
C THR A 95 -10.87 6.17 -4.60
N VAL A 96 -9.91 5.54 -5.27
CA VAL A 96 -8.57 6.07 -5.48
C VAL A 96 -8.62 7.35 -6.31
N ARG A 97 -9.40 7.37 -7.40
CA ARG A 97 -9.64 8.58 -8.18
C ARG A 97 -10.22 9.69 -7.32
N GLY A 98 -11.29 9.42 -6.57
CA GLY A 98 -11.89 10.41 -5.65
C GLY A 98 -10.89 11.00 -4.66
N TRP A 99 -9.98 10.17 -4.12
CA TRP A 99 -8.90 10.65 -3.25
C TRP A 99 -7.86 11.48 -3.99
N LEU A 100 -7.51 11.14 -5.23
CA LEU A 100 -6.60 11.93 -6.07
C LEU A 100 -7.16 13.33 -6.32
N TYR A 101 -8.44 13.44 -6.67
CA TYR A 101 -9.10 14.74 -6.87
C TYR A 101 -9.17 15.58 -5.58
N GLY A 102 -9.40 14.94 -4.43
CA GLY A 102 -9.45 15.61 -3.13
C GLY A 102 -8.08 15.84 -2.49
N HIS A 103 -6.98 15.41 -3.12
CA HIS A 103 -5.65 15.50 -2.54
C HIS A 103 -5.11 16.94 -2.63
N PRO A 104 -4.44 17.49 -1.59
CA PRO A 104 -3.88 18.85 -1.62
C PRO A 104 -2.91 19.12 -2.77
N HIS A 105 -2.20 18.09 -3.22
CA HIS A 105 -1.30 18.16 -4.37
C HIS A 105 -1.87 17.51 -5.64
N GLY A 106 -3.16 17.13 -5.63
CA GLY A 106 -3.80 16.38 -6.71
C GLY A 106 -3.86 17.14 -8.03
N GLU A 107 -4.02 18.47 -7.98
CA GLU A 107 -3.98 19.29 -9.20
C GLU A 107 -2.57 19.32 -9.82
N ALA A 108 -1.54 19.56 -9.02
CA ALA A 108 -0.15 19.56 -9.49
C ALA A 108 0.25 18.19 -10.04
N ALA A 109 -0.14 17.11 -9.35
CA ALA A 109 0.12 15.74 -9.77
C ALA A 109 -0.50 15.42 -11.14
N ARG A 110 -1.77 15.78 -11.34
CA ARG A 110 -2.50 15.53 -12.60
C ARG A 110 -2.02 16.37 -13.79
N ARG A 111 -1.22 17.41 -13.55
CA ARG A 111 -0.53 18.14 -14.63
C ARG A 111 0.71 17.40 -15.14
N LEU A 112 1.25 16.47 -14.34
CA LEU A 112 2.45 15.70 -14.67
C LEU A 112 2.12 14.37 -15.31
N GLU A 113 1.14 13.64 -14.74
CA GLU A 113 0.77 12.29 -15.18
C GLU A 113 -0.75 12.11 -15.21
N SER A 114 -1.22 11.14 -16.00
CA SER A 114 -2.65 10.82 -16.10
C SER A 114 -3.22 10.18 -14.82
N GLU A 115 -4.54 10.25 -14.66
CA GLU A 115 -5.23 9.66 -13.51
C GLU A 115 -5.08 8.14 -13.48
N GLU A 116 -5.15 7.51 -14.66
CA GLU A 116 -4.94 6.08 -14.85
C GLU A 116 -3.54 5.64 -14.36
N THR A 117 -2.53 6.48 -14.58
CA THR A 117 -1.16 6.22 -14.13
C THR A 117 -1.07 6.23 -12.61
N TYR A 118 -1.70 7.20 -11.95
CA TYR A 118 -1.72 7.24 -10.48
C TYR A 118 -2.50 6.08 -9.87
N VAL A 119 -3.61 5.68 -10.48
CA VAL A 119 -4.35 4.48 -10.06
C VAL A 119 -3.46 3.25 -10.16
N ALA A 120 -2.80 3.03 -11.31
CA ALA A 120 -1.93 1.89 -11.51
C ALA A 120 -0.78 1.85 -10.50
N LEU A 121 -0.07 2.98 -10.32
CA LEU A 121 1.01 3.11 -9.34
C LEU A 121 0.54 2.88 -7.90
N THR A 122 -0.68 3.32 -7.57
CA THR A 122 -1.28 3.11 -6.25
C THR A 122 -1.45 1.62 -5.97
N PHE A 123 -2.04 0.88 -6.90
CA PHE A 123 -2.27 -0.56 -6.71
C PHE A 123 -0.97 -1.37 -6.78
N GLU A 124 -0.02 -0.97 -7.61
CA GLU A 124 1.31 -1.58 -7.64
C GLU A 124 2.02 -1.44 -6.30
N ARG A 125 2.07 -0.22 -5.74
CA ARG A 125 2.68 0.04 -4.43
C ARG A 125 1.93 -0.67 -3.30
N PHE A 126 0.61 -0.70 -3.37
CA PHE A 126 -0.21 -1.43 -2.40
C PHE A 126 0.13 -2.92 -2.41
N TRP A 127 0.27 -3.52 -3.59
CA TRP A 127 0.70 -4.90 -3.76
C TRP A 127 2.10 -5.15 -3.17
N GLN A 128 3.07 -4.32 -3.55
CA GLN A 128 4.45 -4.43 -3.07
C GLN A 128 4.50 -4.35 -1.55
N ALA A 129 3.87 -3.34 -0.95
CA ALA A 129 3.89 -3.14 0.49
C ALA A 129 3.22 -4.28 1.26
N THR A 130 2.09 -4.79 0.77
CA THR A 130 1.36 -5.88 1.44
C THR A 130 2.09 -7.21 1.33
N THR A 131 2.76 -7.46 0.20
CA THR A 131 3.54 -8.68 -0.03
C THR A 131 4.86 -8.65 0.74
N GLN A 132 5.61 -7.53 0.70
CA GLN A 132 6.89 -7.40 1.41
C GLN A 132 6.71 -7.46 2.93
N GLN A 133 5.68 -6.80 3.47
CA GLN A 133 5.43 -6.78 4.91
C GLN A 133 4.56 -7.95 5.41
N GLN A 134 4.15 -8.86 4.51
CA GLN A 134 3.29 -10.01 4.83
C GLN A 134 2.04 -9.59 5.63
N VAL A 135 1.36 -8.55 5.14
CA VAL A 135 0.26 -7.90 5.86
C VAL A 135 -1.03 -8.70 5.66
N VAL A 136 -1.60 -9.17 6.77
CA VAL A 136 -2.97 -9.68 6.81
C VAL A 136 -3.88 -8.61 7.37
N PHE A 137 -4.87 -8.19 6.59
CA PHE A 137 -5.86 -7.20 7.02
C PHE A 137 -6.96 -7.87 7.84
N LYS A 138 -7.26 -7.29 9.00
CA LYS A 138 -8.39 -7.70 9.86
C LYS A 138 -9.63 -6.81 9.69
N THR A 139 -9.45 -5.67 9.03
CA THR A 139 -10.50 -4.68 8.76
C THR A 139 -10.29 -4.07 7.37
N LEU A 140 -11.39 -3.72 6.72
CA LEU A 140 -11.37 -3.00 5.44
C LEU A 140 -10.76 -1.61 5.61
N GLY A 141 -11.01 -0.95 6.75
CA GLY A 141 -10.38 0.33 7.10
C GLY A 141 -8.85 0.26 7.08
N GLY A 142 -8.26 -0.83 7.60
CA GLY A 142 -6.81 -1.04 7.56
C GLY A 142 -6.27 -1.19 6.13
N ALA A 143 -7.00 -1.89 5.26
CA ALA A 143 -6.62 -2.04 3.85
C ALA A 143 -6.74 -0.70 3.09
N LEU A 144 -7.83 0.04 3.31
CA LEU A 144 -8.04 1.36 2.73
C LEU A 144 -6.96 2.36 3.19
N ALA A 145 -6.51 2.28 4.44
CA ALA A 145 -5.39 3.08 4.92
C ALA A 145 -4.13 2.83 4.09
N TYR A 146 -3.79 1.55 3.85
CA TYR A 146 -2.64 1.15 3.03
C TYR A 146 -2.81 1.48 1.54
N LEU A 147 -4.04 1.48 1.02
CA LEU A 147 -4.30 1.89 -0.36
C LEU A 147 -4.13 3.41 -0.52
N ARG A 148 -4.72 4.21 0.38
CA ARG A 148 -4.60 5.68 0.38
C ARG A 148 -3.16 6.14 0.59
N ALA A 149 -2.48 5.46 1.49
CA ALA A 149 -1.04 5.51 1.69
C ALA A 149 -0.25 5.36 0.38
N SER A 150 -0.56 4.33 -0.40
CA SER A 150 0.12 4.01 -1.64
C SER A 150 -0.10 5.09 -2.69
N LEU A 151 -1.31 5.68 -2.73
CA LEU A 151 -1.62 6.84 -3.57
C LEU A 151 -0.81 8.09 -3.18
N ASN A 152 -0.75 8.40 -1.88
CA ASN A 152 0.04 9.54 -1.39
C ASN A 152 1.52 9.39 -1.77
N GLY A 153 2.08 8.18 -1.58
CA GLY A 153 3.45 7.88 -2.01
C GLY A 153 3.64 8.11 -3.50
N ALA A 154 2.72 7.59 -4.34
CA ALA A 154 2.79 7.78 -5.80
C ALA A 154 2.78 9.27 -6.18
N ILE A 155 1.89 10.06 -5.58
CA ILE A 155 1.81 11.51 -5.83
C ILE A 155 3.10 12.21 -5.44
N LEU A 156 3.62 11.96 -4.22
CA LEU A 156 4.80 12.64 -3.71
C LEU A 156 6.06 12.27 -4.49
N ASP A 157 6.21 11.01 -4.87
CA ASP A 157 7.36 10.56 -5.66
C ASP A 157 7.32 11.16 -7.06
N THR A 158 6.16 11.19 -7.73
CA THR A 158 6.04 11.87 -9.02
C THR A 158 6.42 13.35 -8.90
N LEU A 159 5.86 14.07 -7.91
CA LEU A 159 6.21 15.47 -7.69
C LEU A 159 7.71 15.65 -7.41
N ARG A 160 8.34 14.73 -6.67
CA ARG A 160 9.78 14.76 -6.38
C ARG A 160 10.61 14.56 -7.64
N THR A 161 10.27 13.58 -8.46
CA THR A 161 10.94 13.29 -9.74
C THR A 161 10.92 14.51 -10.66
N TYR A 162 9.76 15.18 -10.77
CA TYR A 162 9.60 16.35 -11.64
C TYR A 162 10.06 17.68 -11.02
N SER A 163 10.29 17.74 -9.70
CA SER A 163 10.80 18.94 -9.01
C SER A 163 12.33 18.99 -8.92
N ARG A 164 13.04 17.90 -9.24
CA ARG A 164 14.50 17.96 -9.37
C ARG A 164 14.82 18.98 -10.47
N PRO A 165 15.73 19.93 -10.25
CA PRO A 165 16.20 20.78 -11.34
C PRO A 165 16.70 19.82 -12.41
N ARG A 166 16.05 19.84 -13.58
CA ARG A 166 16.57 19.21 -14.78
C ARG A 166 17.95 19.81 -14.93
N GLU A 167 18.99 19.08 -14.51
CA GLU A 167 20.36 19.54 -14.64
C GLU A 167 20.49 20.02 -16.08
N VAL A 168 20.84 21.30 -16.19
CA VAL A 168 20.96 21.98 -17.46
C VAL A 168 21.89 21.13 -18.31
N ALA A 169 21.32 20.44 -19.29
CA ALA A 169 22.11 19.79 -20.32
C ALA A 169 22.94 20.90 -20.96
N LEU A 170 24.22 20.96 -20.63
CA LEU A 170 25.19 21.64 -21.47
C LEU A 170 25.24 20.81 -22.76
N PRO A 171 24.81 21.34 -23.92
CA PRO A 171 25.06 20.64 -25.17
C PRO A 171 26.51 20.86 -25.55
N GLU A 172 27.17 19.82 -26.08
CA GLU A 172 28.10 19.81 -27.23
C GLU A 172 28.81 18.42 -27.30
N PRO A 173 29.27 17.97 -28.48
CA PRO A 173 28.75 16.78 -29.14
C PRO A 173 29.82 15.69 -29.31
N GLY A 174 29.46 14.44 -29.03
CA GLY A 174 30.39 13.32 -29.21
C GLY A 174 29.90 12.06 -28.53
N ASP A 175 29.03 11.36 -29.24
CA ASP A 175 28.64 9.96 -29.11
C ASP A 175 29.45 9.06 -28.14
N ALA A 176 28.77 8.57 -27.09
CA ALA A 176 28.79 7.17 -26.67
C ALA A 176 27.65 6.97 -25.65
N GLY A 177 26.74 6.05 -25.94
CA GLY A 177 25.49 5.86 -25.21
C GLY A 177 25.63 5.52 -23.72
N GLU A 178 24.63 6.02 -22.98
CA GLU A 178 24.05 5.48 -21.72
C GLU A 178 24.92 5.52 -20.43
N PRO A 179 24.32 5.63 -19.22
CA PRO A 179 23.00 5.13 -18.86
C PRO A 179 22.02 6.16 -18.27
N GLN A 180 20.78 6.00 -18.70
CA GLN A 180 19.58 6.39 -17.99
C GLN A 180 19.54 5.58 -16.68
N VAL A 181 20.00 6.16 -15.56
CA VAL A 181 19.99 5.47 -14.26
C VAL A 181 18.66 5.72 -13.55
N GLU A 182 18.00 4.59 -13.24
CA GLU A 182 16.75 4.45 -12.51
C GLU A 182 16.81 4.99 -11.07
N ASP A 183 16.05 6.05 -10.78
CA ASP A 183 15.97 6.69 -9.45
C ASP A 183 14.79 6.17 -8.58
N GLN A 184 13.93 5.28 -9.12
CA GLN A 184 12.88 4.62 -8.33
C GLN A 184 13.46 3.64 -7.30
N ALA A 185 14.68 3.14 -7.54
CA ALA A 185 15.40 2.27 -6.61
C ALA A 185 15.71 2.99 -5.28
N ASP A 186 16.06 4.28 -5.32
CA ASP A 186 16.51 5.03 -4.14
C ASP A 186 15.43 5.19 -3.06
N SER A 187 14.17 5.47 -3.42
CA SER A 187 13.11 5.71 -2.43
C SER A 187 12.73 4.41 -1.69
N ASN A 188 12.66 3.30 -2.43
CA ASN A 188 12.42 1.98 -1.85
C ASN A 188 13.63 1.49 -1.04
N GLU A 189 14.86 1.72 -1.50
CA GLU A 189 16.08 1.36 -0.79
C GLU A 189 16.23 2.16 0.53
N ILE A 190 15.95 3.46 0.51
CA ILE A 190 15.88 4.29 1.72
C ILE A 190 14.82 3.73 2.68
N TRP A 191 13.65 3.37 2.16
CA TRP A 191 12.56 2.83 2.96
C TRP A 191 12.89 1.48 3.60
N GLU A 192 13.56 0.58 2.88
CA GLU A 192 14.06 -0.70 3.39
C GLU A 192 15.07 -0.49 4.52
N VAL A 193 16.02 0.44 4.33
CA VAL A 193 17.00 0.79 5.36
C VAL A 193 16.33 1.38 6.61
N LEU A 194 15.29 2.20 6.45
CA LEU A 194 14.51 2.74 7.57
C LEU A 194 13.72 1.66 8.32
N GLN A 195 13.20 0.65 7.61
CA GLN A 195 12.48 -0.47 8.23
C GLN A 195 13.38 -1.35 9.10
N ASP A 196 14.62 -1.60 8.67
CA ASP A 196 15.60 -2.39 9.42
C ASP A 196 15.97 -1.75 10.77
N MET A 197 15.92 -0.42 10.86
CA MET A 197 16.23 0.33 12.09
C MET A 197 15.11 0.27 13.14
N LEU A 198 13.93 -0.20 12.76
CA LEU A 198 12.78 -0.34 13.65
C LEU A 198 12.66 -1.81 14.07
N PRO A 199 12.86 -2.17 15.34
CA PRO A 199 12.82 -3.56 15.79
C PRO A 199 11.39 -4.11 15.88
N ASN A 200 10.38 -3.25 16.11
CA ASN A 200 9.00 -3.68 16.34
C ASN A 200 8.17 -3.59 15.05
N LYS A 201 7.48 -4.68 14.69
CA LYS A 201 6.52 -4.72 13.57
C LYS A 201 5.47 -3.62 13.66
N ARG A 202 5.01 -3.30 14.87
CA ARG A 202 4.01 -2.24 15.10
C ARG A 202 4.60 -0.84 14.88
N GLU A 203 5.86 -0.60 15.24
CA GLU A 203 6.56 0.65 14.95
C GLU A 203 6.87 0.78 13.45
N ARG A 204 7.31 -0.30 12.77
CA ARG A 204 7.49 -0.33 11.30
C ARG A 204 6.21 0.04 10.58
N ARG A 205 5.09 -0.55 11.02
CA ARG A 205 3.76 -0.26 10.48
C ARG A 205 3.36 1.19 10.70
N LEU A 206 3.56 1.74 11.90
CA LEU A 206 3.28 3.15 12.16
C LEU A 206 4.16 4.08 11.31
N ALA A 207 5.45 3.78 11.21
CA ALA A 207 6.38 4.54 10.40
C ALA A 207 5.97 4.53 8.92
N TYR A 208 5.54 3.37 8.40
CA TYR A 208 4.99 3.25 7.05
C TYR A 208 3.84 4.24 6.88
N LEU A 209 2.81 4.12 7.74
CA LEU A 209 1.60 4.96 7.71
C LEU A 209 1.89 6.47 7.85
N LEU A 210 2.93 6.86 8.58
CA LEU A 210 3.27 8.28 8.79
C LEU A 210 4.15 8.86 7.68
N TYR A 211 5.20 8.14 7.27
CA TYR A 211 6.29 8.70 6.46
C TYR A 211 6.25 8.27 5.01
N HIS A 212 5.98 6.98 4.75
CA HIS A 212 5.83 6.48 3.39
C HIS A 212 4.43 6.83 2.85
N CYS A 213 3.43 6.77 3.72
CA CYS A 213 2.02 6.94 3.38
C CYS A 213 1.47 8.36 3.61
N GLY A 214 2.19 9.19 4.37
CA GLY A 214 1.81 10.57 4.66
C GLY A 214 0.50 10.76 5.45
N LEU A 215 -0.04 9.72 6.11
CA LEU A 215 -1.27 9.86 6.89
C LEU A 215 -1.04 10.67 8.15
N LYS A 216 -2.01 11.52 8.51
CA LYS A 216 -1.98 12.25 9.79
C LYS A 216 -2.35 11.31 10.93
N PRO A 217 -1.85 11.53 12.15
CA PRO A 217 -2.18 10.71 13.32
C PRO A 217 -3.69 10.49 13.53
N ARG A 218 -4.53 11.52 13.32
CA ARG A 218 -5.99 11.40 13.43
C ARG A 218 -6.61 10.52 12.35
N GLU A 219 -6.04 10.53 11.15
CA GLU A 219 -6.47 9.66 10.05
C GLU A 219 -6.12 8.21 10.35
N ILE A 220 -4.93 7.96 10.92
CA ILE A 220 -4.51 6.61 11.33
C ILE A 220 -5.48 6.03 12.38
N VAL A 221 -5.86 6.81 13.41
CA VAL A 221 -6.85 6.35 14.40
C VAL A 221 -8.21 6.07 13.76
N ARG A 222 -8.63 6.93 12.83
CA ARG A 222 -9.92 6.77 12.13
C ARG A 222 -9.96 5.52 11.25
N PHE A 223 -8.89 5.24 10.52
CA PHE A 223 -8.85 4.14 9.56
C PHE A 223 -8.38 2.81 10.17
N CYS A 224 -7.62 2.85 11.26
CA CYS A 224 -7.09 1.66 11.91
C CYS A 224 -7.43 1.62 13.41
N PRO A 225 -8.70 1.80 13.84
CA PRO A 225 -9.05 1.94 15.25
C PRO A 225 -8.74 0.69 16.08
N GLN A 226 -8.73 -0.49 15.46
CA GLN A 226 -8.39 -1.75 16.14
C GLN A 226 -6.89 -1.87 16.46
N GLU A 227 -6.04 -1.17 15.73
CA GLU A 227 -4.59 -1.20 15.92
C GLU A 227 -4.07 0.08 16.59
N TRP A 228 -4.77 1.19 16.39
CA TRP A 228 -4.43 2.52 16.85
C TRP A 228 -5.70 3.23 17.34
N SER A 229 -6.00 3.10 18.63
CA SER A 229 -7.20 3.70 19.22
C SER A 229 -6.96 5.07 19.86
N ASP A 230 -5.70 5.41 20.16
CA ASP A 230 -5.32 6.67 20.80
C ASP A 230 -4.34 7.48 19.94
N VAL A 231 -4.71 8.73 19.64
CA VAL A 231 -3.84 9.64 18.88
C VAL A 231 -2.60 10.04 19.67
N GLN A 232 -2.67 10.05 21.01
CA GLN A 232 -1.52 10.37 21.87
C GLN A 232 -0.47 9.25 21.83
N GLU A 233 -0.90 7.98 21.78
CA GLU A 233 -0.02 6.84 21.51
C GLU A 233 0.78 7.04 20.21
N ILE A 234 0.10 7.46 19.14
CA ILE A 234 0.75 7.75 17.85
C ILE A 234 1.79 8.86 17.97
N TYR A 235 1.49 9.96 18.67
CA TYR A 235 2.46 11.05 18.86
C TYR A 235 3.70 10.58 19.64
N ARG A 236 3.51 9.78 20.70
CA ARG A 236 4.62 9.20 21.49
C ARG A 236 5.50 8.28 20.64
N LEU A 237 4.89 7.37 19.90
CA LEU A 237 5.63 6.44 19.04
C LEU A 237 6.32 7.16 17.88
N ARG A 238 5.66 8.15 17.27
CA ARG A 238 6.28 9.01 16.26
C ARG A 238 7.55 9.67 16.79
N ARG A 239 7.50 10.23 18.00
CA ARG A 239 8.68 10.82 18.64
C ARG A 239 9.80 9.79 18.82
N ASN A 240 9.48 8.60 19.33
CA ASN A 240 10.45 7.53 19.51
C ASN A 240 11.10 7.09 18.19
N ILE A 241 10.31 6.97 17.12
CA ILE A 241 10.77 6.63 15.77
C ILE A 241 11.74 7.71 15.26
N VAL A 242 11.38 9.00 15.36
CA VAL A 242 12.26 10.11 14.97
C VAL A 242 13.55 10.11 15.78
N GLU A 243 13.47 9.96 17.10
CA GLU A 243 14.65 9.92 17.97
C GLU A 243 15.57 8.73 17.64
N ARG A 244 15.05 7.61 17.13
CA ARG A 244 15.88 6.49 16.65
C ARG A 244 16.50 6.78 15.30
N PHE A 245 15.73 7.31 14.34
CA PHE A 245 16.27 7.73 13.05
C PHE A 245 17.39 8.76 13.21
N LEU A 246 17.23 9.73 14.11
CA LEU A 246 18.26 10.72 14.41
C LEU A 246 19.51 10.09 15.03
N ARG A 247 19.35 9.13 15.96
CA ARG A 247 20.49 8.38 16.54
C ARG A 247 21.23 7.51 15.53
N HIS A 248 20.62 7.19 14.40
CA HIS A 248 21.21 6.40 13.34
C HIS A 248 21.43 7.23 12.06
N ALA A 249 21.29 8.55 12.14
CA ALA A 249 21.44 9.45 10.99
C ALA A 249 22.83 9.37 10.35
N ASP A 250 23.88 9.18 11.14
CA ASP A 250 25.25 9.00 10.62
C ASP A 250 25.46 7.63 9.97
N HIS A 251 24.65 6.62 10.32
CA HIS A 251 24.63 5.34 9.63
C HIS A 251 23.81 5.42 8.33
N LEU A 252 22.71 6.17 8.32
CA LEU A 252 21.91 6.48 7.13
C LEU A 252 22.73 7.25 6.09
N ARG A 253 23.43 8.32 6.48
CA ARG A 253 24.32 9.09 5.59
C ARG A 253 25.38 8.22 4.92
N ARG A 254 26.03 7.35 5.70
CA ARG A 254 27.07 6.45 5.18
C ARG A 254 26.55 5.39 4.21
N ARG A 255 25.34 4.86 4.43
CA ARG A 255 24.72 3.87 3.53
C ARG A 255 24.17 4.50 2.24
N LEU A 256 23.65 5.72 2.34
CA LEU A 256 22.98 6.41 1.22
C LEU A 256 23.94 7.25 0.36
N ARG A 257 25.25 7.26 0.66
CA ARG A 257 26.27 8.09 -0.04
C ARG A 257 25.85 9.56 -0.21
N ILE A 258 25.14 10.11 0.79
CA ILE A 258 24.77 11.54 0.90
C ILE A 258 25.68 12.23 1.92
#